data_AF-A0A142FWX1-F1
#
_entry.id   AF-A0A142FWX1-F1
#
_cell.length_a   1.000
_cell.length_b   1.000
_cell.length_c   1.000
_cell.angle_alpha   90.00
_cell.angle_beta   90.00
_cell.angle_gamma   90.00
#
_symmetry.space_group_name_H-M   'P 1'
#
loop_
_entity.id
_entity.type
_entity.pdbx_description
1 polymer ?
#
loop_
_entity_poly.entity_id
_entity_poly.type
_entity_poly.pdbx_seq_one_letter_code
_entity_poly.pdbx_strand_id
1 'polypeptide(L)'
;MATNPTLAVLGFKRQLVYHLHIWAFIAVAPLVMVQWQHGNFLLSALLILFCVNAALVILFLRLRSVYFLKGRLFPILAVVCAAYSTSINGHAGLYWAYPAAIALFFLLPLKEAIVCNIIFVSVMAVVSFLQFPEADFWRITFSLGLSCLFAMIFAWLVGRLQQELTRLATTDPLTGCLNRSQLADILNSQIQLRERYERVSSLVLIDLDYFKTINDRWGHLAGDRVLKEMTIRLRKRLRESDQLFRIGGEEFMVVLPETRQKDADTLAHQLLTSISARPFLDDIKLTASASVAEVCRGETWSVWLNRADQALYDAKAKGRNQVVNAARPSNEPAHTAGPSTPASDTSAAI
;
A
#
# COMPACT_ATOMS: atom_id res chain seq x y z
N MET A 1 -9.18 13.62 -10.95
CA MET A 1 -8.04 12.73 -10.68
C MET A 1 -8.36 11.91 -9.45
N ALA A 2 -8.69 10.63 -9.60
CA ALA A 2 -8.85 9.75 -8.45
C ALA A 2 -7.47 9.52 -7.85
N THR A 3 -7.18 10.14 -6.71
CA THR A 3 -5.93 9.91 -5.99
C THR A 3 -5.93 8.48 -5.48
N ASN A 4 -4.93 7.70 -5.87
CA ASN A 4 -4.70 6.37 -5.34
C ASN A 4 -4.86 6.39 -3.79
N PRO A 5 -5.73 5.56 -3.20
CA PRO A 5 -5.98 5.58 -1.77
C PRO A 5 -4.70 5.32 -0.95
N THR A 6 -3.78 4.49 -1.46
CA THR A 6 -2.47 4.26 -0.83
C THR A 6 -1.59 5.51 -0.86
N LEU A 7 -1.56 6.24 -1.99
CA LEU A 7 -0.81 7.51 -2.09
C LEU A 7 -1.44 8.61 -1.22
N ALA A 8 -2.77 8.63 -1.10
CA ALA A 8 -3.48 9.54 -0.21
C ALA A 8 -3.09 9.29 1.25
N VAL A 9 -3.10 8.04 1.71
CA VAL A 9 -2.69 7.66 3.08
C VAL A 9 -1.24 8.05 3.38
N LEU A 10 -0.32 7.80 2.45
CA LEU A 10 1.09 8.22 2.57
C LEU A 10 1.21 9.75 2.66
N GLY A 11 0.42 10.49 1.88
CA GLY A 11 0.32 11.94 1.94
C GLY A 11 -0.15 12.45 3.30
N PHE A 12 -1.23 11.86 3.84
CA PHE A 12 -1.75 12.20 5.18
C PHE A 12 -0.73 11.95 6.28
N LYS A 13 -0.06 10.79 6.26
CA LYS A 13 0.98 10.47 7.26
C LYS A 13 2.11 11.51 7.23
N ARG A 14 2.56 11.90 6.04
CA ARG A 14 3.58 12.94 5.87
C ARG A 14 3.11 14.29 6.43
N GLN A 15 1.88 14.69 6.11
CA GLN A 15 1.31 15.93 6.60
C GLN A 15 1.19 15.94 8.12
N LEU A 16 0.77 14.83 8.72
CA LEU A 16 0.67 14.68 10.16
C LEU A 16 2.03 14.80 10.85
N VAL A 17 3.06 14.11 10.35
CA VAL A 17 4.44 14.21 10.89
C VAL A 17 4.96 15.65 10.80
N TYR A 18 4.71 16.33 9.68
CA TYR A 18 5.12 17.71 9.45
C TYR A 18 4.47 18.67 10.46
N HIS A 19 3.14 18.62 10.62
CA HIS A 19 2.43 19.49 11.55
C HIS A 19 2.80 19.20 13.00
N LEU A 20 3.01 17.93 13.37
CA LEU A 20 3.40 17.58 14.72
C LEU A 20 4.77 18.15 15.09
N HIS A 21 5.76 18.08 14.19
CA HIS A 21 7.08 18.69 14.43
C HIS A 21 7.02 20.22 14.47
N ILE A 22 6.16 20.86 13.67
CA ILE A 22 5.93 22.31 13.73
C ILE A 22 5.37 22.70 15.10
N TRP A 23 4.31 22.04 15.54
CA TRP A 23 3.69 22.37 16.83
C TRP A 23 4.63 22.05 18.00
N ALA A 24 5.40 20.97 17.92
CA ALA A 24 6.44 20.66 18.90
C ALA A 24 7.52 21.76 18.93
N PHE A 25 7.97 22.26 17.78
CA PHE A 25 8.91 23.38 17.71
C PHE A 25 8.33 24.65 18.34
N ILE A 26 7.10 25.02 17.99
CA ILE A 26 6.41 26.20 18.54
C ILE A 26 6.25 26.10 20.06
N ALA A 27 5.92 24.92 20.58
CA ALA A 27 5.75 24.70 22.01
C ALA A 27 7.07 24.70 22.79
N VAL A 28 8.13 24.11 22.22
CA VAL A 28 9.42 23.94 22.91
C VAL A 28 10.33 25.18 22.81
N ALA A 29 10.29 25.93 21.71
CA ALA A 29 11.20 27.05 21.48
C ALA A 29 11.14 28.14 22.58
N PRO A 30 9.96 28.57 23.09
CA PRO A 30 9.90 29.52 24.20
C PRO A 30 10.53 28.99 25.50
N LEU A 31 10.45 27.67 25.74
CA LEU A 31 11.01 27.04 26.94
C LEU A 31 12.53 27.15 26.98
N VAL A 32 13.20 27.23 25.83
CA VAL A 32 14.66 27.47 25.77
C VAL A 32 15.01 28.77 26.48
N MET A 33 14.29 29.86 26.17
CA MET A 33 14.52 31.19 26.76
C MET A 33 14.18 31.20 28.24
N VAL A 34 13.05 30.60 28.63
CA VAL A 34 12.63 30.50 30.03
C VAL A 34 13.68 29.76 30.86
N GLN A 35 14.16 28.62 30.39
CA GLN A 35 15.16 27.82 31.11
C GLN A 35 16.52 28.50 31.16
N TRP A 36 16.87 29.28 30.12
CA TRP A 36 18.10 30.06 30.10
C TRP A 36 18.09 31.15 31.18
N GLN A 37 16.96 31.86 31.32
CA GLN A 37 16.78 32.90 32.35
C GLN A 37 16.84 32.34 33.77
N HIS A 38 16.41 31.09 33.97
CA HIS A 38 16.49 30.40 35.26
C HIS A 38 17.88 29.79 35.54
N GLY A 39 18.86 29.97 34.65
CA GLY A 39 20.23 29.45 34.81
C GLY A 39 20.40 27.97 34.45
N ASN A 40 19.38 27.32 33.88
CA ASN A 40 19.38 25.90 33.54
C ASN A 40 20.02 25.65 32.16
N PHE A 41 21.30 26.00 32.00
CA PHE A 41 21.99 26.00 30.71
C PHE A 41 22.00 24.64 30.00
N LEU A 42 22.16 23.53 30.74
CA LEU A 42 22.16 22.19 30.15
C LEU A 42 20.79 21.81 29.57
N LEU A 43 19.70 22.15 30.29
CA LEU A 43 18.34 21.89 29.80
C LEU A 43 18.05 22.76 28.58
N SER A 44 18.44 24.04 28.59
CA SER A 44 18.34 24.90 27.41
C SER A 44 19.08 24.32 26.20
N ALA A 45 20.30 23.78 26.37
CA ALA A 45 21.04 23.15 25.29
C ALA A 45 20.32 21.91 24.72
N LEU A 46 19.74 21.06 25.58
CA LEU A 46 18.95 19.90 25.16
C LEU A 46 17.69 20.31 24.39
N LEU A 47 16.99 21.35 24.85
CA LEU A 47 15.81 21.89 24.17
C LEU A 47 16.17 22.55 22.83
N ILE A 48 17.33 23.21 22.72
CA ILE A 48 17.86 23.71 21.45
C ILE A 48 18.10 22.54 20.48
N LEU A 49 18.72 21.46 20.94
CA LEU A 49 18.93 20.27 20.12
C LEU A 49 17.60 19.65 19.64
N PHE A 50 16.58 19.64 20.50
CA PHE A 50 15.21 19.23 20.13
C PHE A 50 14.63 20.13 19.04
N CYS A 51 14.74 21.46 19.18
CA CYS A 51 14.28 22.42 18.17
C CYS A 51 15.03 22.28 16.83
N VAL A 52 16.35 22.08 16.87
CA VAL A 52 17.17 21.84 15.67
C VAL A 52 16.75 20.54 14.98
N ASN A 53 16.51 19.47 15.74
CA ASN A 53 15.99 18.22 15.16
C ASN A 53 14.64 18.43 14.47
N ALA A 54 13.71 19.14 15.11
CA ALA A 54 12.41 19.45 14.53
C ALA A 54 12.54 20.28 13.24
N ALA A 55 13.37 21.32 13.24
CA ALA A 55 13.63 22.15 12.06
C ALA A 55 14.24 21.34 10.90
N LEU A 56 15.20 20.45 11.18
CA LEU A 56 15.78 19.57 10.18
C LEU A 56 14.73 18.62 9.58
N VAL A 57 13.90 17.99 10.42
CA VAL A 57 12.81 17.12 9.94
C VAL A 57 11.86 17.90 9.02
N ILE A 58 11.43 19.10 9.42
CA ILE A 58 10.54 19.98 8.64
C ILE A 58 11.19 20.32 7.28
N LEU A 59 12.47 20.71 7.29
CA LEU A 59 13.22 21.09 6.09
C LEU A 59 13.38 19.91 5.12
N PHE A 60 13.77 18.74 5.62
CA PHE A 60 13.96 17.54 4.79
C PHE A 60 12.63 17.01 4.22
N LEU A 61 11.55 17.09 4.99
CA LEU A 61 10.21 16.74 4.50
C LEU A 61 9.75 17.70 3.40
N ARG A 62 10.04 19.00 3.53
CA ARG A 62 9.70 20.02 2.53
C ARG A 62 10.54 19.93 1.26
N LEU A 63 11.84 19.69 1.38
CA LEU A 63 12.78 19.75 0.24
C LEU A 63 12.98 18.42 -0.47
N ARG A 64 13.02 17.30 0.27
CA ARG A 64 13.37 15.98 -0.30
C ARG A 64 12.30 14.92 -0.07
N SER A 65 11.20 15.24 0.62
CA SER A 65 10.20 14.25 1.06
C SER A 65 10.79 13.07 1.85
N VAL A 66 11.96 13.24 2.45
CA VAL A 66 12.63 12.22 3.26
C VAL A 66 12.43 12.53 4.72
N TYR A 67 12.06 11.50 5.51
CA TYR A 67 11.99 11.64 6.96
C TYR A 67 13.38 11.45 7.57
N PHE A 68 14.01 12.56 7.97
CA PHE A 68 15.38 12.60 8.51
C PHE A 68 15.56 11.60 9.67
N LEU A 69 16.61 10.77 9.60
CA LEU A 69 16.91 9.67 10.55
C LEU A 69 15.71 8.75 10.88
N LYS A 70 14.70 8.69 10.00
CA LYS A 70 13.43 7.99 10.23
C LYS A 70 12.77 8.39 11.57
N GLY A 71 13.01 9.60 12.07
CA GLY A 71 12.43 10.10 13.31
C GLY A 71 12.96 9.48 14.60
N ARG A 72 14.00 8.64 14.55
CA ARG A 72 14.50 7.90 15.73
C ARG A 72 15.21 8.78 16.77
N LEU A 73 15.61 9.99 16.38
CA LEU A 73 16.22 10.95 17.31
C LEU A 73 15.18 11.62 18.22
N PHE A 74 13.94 11.79 17.76
CA PHE A 74 12.87 12.43 18.53
C PHE A 74 12.55 11.69 19.84
N PRO A 75 12.34 10.36 19.87
CA PRO A 75 12.10 9.63 21.12
C PRO A 75 13.22 9.78 22.15
N ILE A 76 14.47 9.73 21.70
CA ILE A 76 15.64 9.85 22.58
C ILE A 76 15.64 11.24 23.23
N LEU A 77 15.49 12.30 22.42
CA LEU A 77 15.45 13.66 22.92
C LEU A 77 14.22 13.90 23.81
N ALA A 78 13.06 13.33 23.48
CA ALA A 78 11.85 13.41 24.28
C ALA A 78 12.03 12.79 25.67
N VAL A 79 12.58 11.57 25.76
CA VAL A 79 12.89 10.91 27.05
C VAL A 79 13.85 11.76 27.86
N VAL A 80 14.99 12.16 27.27
CA VAL A 80 16.04 12.90 27.98
C VAL A 80 15.55 14.26 28.45
N CYS A 81 14.86 15.02 27.59
CA CYS A 81 14.32 16.34 27.96
C CYS A 81 13.23 16.23 29.02
N ALA A 82 12.29 15.28 28.91
CA ALA A 82 11.21 15.12 29.87
C ALA A 82 11.74 14.67 31.25
N ALA A 83 12.65 13.69 31.28
CA ALA A 83 13.28 13.22 32.50
C ALA A 83 14.09 14.33 33.19
N TYR A 84 14.96 15.01 32.44
CA TYR A 84 15.80 16.06 32.99
C TYR A 84 14.98 17.28 33.42
N SER A 85 14.00 17.70 32.60
CA SER A 85 13.09 18.80 32.97
C SER A 85 12.30 18.50 34.24
N THR A 86 11.85 17.24 34.44
CA THR A 86 11.15 16.83 35.66
C THR A 86 12.08 16.83 36.88
N SER A 87 13.35 16.44 36.70
CA SER A 87 14.33 16.50 37.79
C SER A 87 14.64 17.93 38.26
N ILE A 88 14.61 18.92 37.36
CA ILE A 88 14.94 20.31 37.72
C ILE A 88 13.70 21.11 38.11
N ASN A 89 12.63 20.97 37.34
CA ASN A 89 11.43 21.82 37.46
C ASN A 89 10.29 21.13 38.24
N GLY A 90 10.51 19.93 38.78
CA GLY A 90 9.50 19.15 39.47
C GLY A 90 8.25 18.92 38.61
N HIS A 91 7.08 19.20 39.18
CA HIS A 91 5.79 18.99 38.49
C HIS A 91 5.66 19.79 37.19
N ALA A 92 6.27 20.98 37.07
CA ALA A 92 6.20 21.79 35.86
C ALA A 92 6.89 21.11 34.67
N GLY A 93 7.97 20.36 34.92
CA GLY A 93 8.66 19.57 33.89
C GLY A 93 7.86 18.35 33.47
N LEU A 94 7.11 17.75 34.39
CA LEU A 94 6.34 16.54 34.17
C LEU A 94 5.19 16.72 33.18
N TYR A 95 4.54 17.89 33.14
CA TYR A 95 3.40 18.11 32.24
C TYR A 95 3.73 17.86 30.76
N TRP A 96 5.00 18.04 30.37
CA TRP A 96 5.49 17.78 29.02
C TRP A 96 5.68 16.29 28.71
N ALA A 97 5.74 15.43 29.73
CA ALA A 97 5.91 13.99 29.55
C ALA A 97 4.71 13.34 28.83
N TYR A 98 3.49 13.80 29.12
CA TYR A 98 2.25 13.30 28.52
C TYR A 98 2.17 13.54 27.00
N PRO A 99 2.24 14.79 26.48
CA PRO A 99 2.21 15.02 25.05
C PRO A 99 3.42 14.41 24.33
N ALA A 100 4.59 14.36 24.98
CA ALA A 100 5.77 13.69 24.43
C ALA A 100 5.55 12.18 24.22
N ALA A 101 5.02 11.48 25.22
CA ALA A 101 4.72 10.06 25.14
C ALA A 101 3.65 9.75 24.07
N ILE A 102 2.60 10.56 23.99
CA ILE A 102 1.55 10.44 22.98
C ILE A 102 2.13 10.67 21.57
N ALA A 103 2.97 11.68 21.38
CA ALA A 103 3.58 11.99 20.08
C ALA A 103 4.37 10.82 19.48
N LEU A 104 4.95 9.94 20.31
CA LEU A 104 5.69 8.76 19.82
C LEU A 104 4.80 7.82 18.99
N PHE A 105 3.52 7.65 19.33
CA PHE A 105 2.59 6.81 18.56
C PHE A 105 2.22 7.39 17.19
N PHE A 106 2.33 8.72 17.04
CA PHE A 106 2.05 9.42 15.79
C PHE A 106 3.28 9.46 14.87
N LEU A 107 4.49 9.44 15.44
CA LEU A 107 5.74 9.59 14.70
C LEU A 107 6.40 8.27 14.31
N LEU A 108 6.17 7.21 15.07
CA LEU A 108 6.81 5.92 14.88
C LEU A 108 5.83 4.83 14.43
N PRO A 109 6.30 3.77 13.77
CA PRO A 109 5.53 2.54 13.62
C PRO A 109 5.08 1.99 14.97
N LEU A 110 3.87 1.42 15.05
CA LEU A 110 3.25 0.98 16.31
C LEU A 110 4.18 0.09 17.17
N LYS A 111 4.90 -0.85 16.56
CA LYS A 111 5.85 -1.72 17.27
C LYS A 111 7.01 -0.94 17.90
N GLU A 112 7.61 0.00 17.16
CA GLU A 112 8.69 0.84 17.67
C GLU A 112 8.18 1.81 18.76
N ALA A 113 6.98 2.40 18.55
CA ALA A 113 6.35 3.30 19.50
C ALA A 113 6.06 2.63 20.86
N ILE A 114 5.61 1.37 20.87
CA ILE A 114 5.37 0.61 22.11
C ILE A 114 6.67 0.43 22.89
N VAL A 115 7.75 0.00 22.23
CA VAL A 115 9.05 -0.21 22.89
C VAL A 115 9.59 1.11 23.44
N CYS A 116 9.55 2.19 22.65
CA CYS A 116 9.99 3.51 23.11
C CYS A 116 9.14 4.03 24.28
N ASN A 117 7.83 3.81 24.28
CA ASN A 117 6.97 4.23 25.38
C ASN A 117 7.16 3.41 26.66
N ILE A 118 7.43 2.10 26.56
CA ILE A 118 7.80 1.29 27.74
C ILE A 118 9.04 1.89 28.40
N ILE A 119 10.09 2.17 27.61
CA ILE A 119 11.31 2.82 28.11
C ILE A 119 10.99 4.20 28.70
N PHE A 120 10.21 5.02 27.99
CA PHE A 120 9.83 6.35 28.44
C PHE A 120 9.11 6.31 29.80
N VAL A 121 8.10 5.46 29.95
CA VAL A 121 7.34 5.30 31.20
C VAL A 121 8.22 4.77 32.32
N SER A 122 9.10 3.79 32.05
CA SER A 122 10.03 3.28 33.05
C SER A 122 11.00 4.36 33.54
N VAL A 123 11.58 5.16 32.65
CA VAL A 123 12.46 6.27 33.03
C VAL A 123 11.69 7.32 33.84
N MET A 124 10.48 7.69 33.40
CA MET A 124 9.65 8.66 34.12
C MET A 124 9.21 8.14 35.49
N ALA A 125 8.94 6.85 35.64
CA ALA A 125 8.63 6.23 36.93
C ALA A 125 9.84 6.33 37.88
N VAL A 126 11.05 6.05 37.40
CA VAL A 126 12.29 6.20 38.19
C VAL A 126 12.48 7.65 38.63
N VAL A 127 12.38 8.61 37.69
CA VAL A 127 12.52 10.04 38.02
C VAL A 127 11.44 10.47 39.02
N SER A 128 10.21 10.00 38.86
CA SER A 128 9.10 10.36 39.74
C SER A 128 9.26 9.78 41.14
N PHE A 129 9.80 8.57 41.27
CA PHE A 129 10.09 7.93 42.56
C PHE A 129 11.16 8.69 43.34
N LEU A 130 12.17 9.23 42.64
CA LEU A 130 13.27 9.97 43.26
C LEU A 130 12.87 11.40 43.66
N GLN A 131 11.99 12.04 42.90
CA GLN A 131 11.69 13.48 43.07
C GLN A 131 10.37 13.80 43.76
N PHE A 132 9.42 12.87 43.83
CA PHE A 132 8.10 13.15 44.38
C PHE A 132 7.76 12.24 45.56
N PRO A 133 6.87 12.68 46.46
CA PRO A 133 6.29 11.81 47.48
C PRO A 133 5.61 10.58 46.88
N GLU A 134 5.53 9.50 47.66
CA GLU A 134 4.98 8.21 47.21
C GLU A 134 3.59 8.32 46.57
N ALA A 135 2.72 9.16 47.14
CA ALA A 135 1.38 9.38 46.61
C ALA A 135 1.39 9.96 45.18
N ASP A 136 2.31 10.88 44.90
CA ASP A 136 2.44 11.50 43.58
C ASP A 136 3.13 10.55 42.59
N PHE A 137 4.14 9.80 43.03
CA PHE A 137 4.76 8.75 42.21
C PHE A 137 3.72 7.80 41.59
N TRP A 138 2.81 7.27 42.42
CA TRP A 138 1.76 6.37 41.94
C TRP A 138 0.82 7.08 40.96
N ARG A 139 0.37 8.30 41.29
CA ARG A 139 -0.51 9.09 40.41
C ARG A 139 0.12 9.34 39.05
N ILE A 140 1.39 9.73 39.01
CA ILE A 140 2.11 10.05 37.78
C ILE A 140 2.30 8.78 36.94
N THR A 141 2.81 7.71 37.56
CA THR A 141 3.11 6.46 36.86
C THR A 141 1.85 5.83 36.27
N PHE A 142 0.76 5.74 37.03
CA PHE A 142 -0.50 5.18 36.54
C PHE A 142 -1.17 6.07 35.50
N SER A 143 -1.22 7.39 35.70
CA SER A 143 -1.86 8.28 34.73
C SER A 143 -1.09 8.38 33.40
N LEU A 144 0.24 8.39 33.44
CA LEU A 144 1.07 8.35 32.23
C LEU A 144 0.93 6.99 31.53
N GLY A 145 0.98 5.89 32.27
CA GLY A 145 0.77 4.55 31.74
C GLY A 145 -0.60 4.39 31.07
N LEU A 146 -1.67 4.89 31.72
CA LEU A 146 -3.02 4.88 31.17
C LEU A 146 -3.15 5.76 29.92
N SER A 147 -2.49 6.94 29.91
CA SER A 147 -2.45 7.82 28.74
C SER A 147 -1.77 7.13 27.54
N CYS A 148 -0.65 6.43 27.79
CA CYS A 148 0.03 5.63 26.77
C CYS A 148 -0.83 4.45 26.29
N LEU A 149 -1.56 3.79 27.19
CA LEU A 149 -2.49 2.71 26.84
C LEU A 149 -3.61 3.21 25.91
N PHE A 150 -4.26 4.32 26.25
CA PHE A 150 -5.29 4.91 25.40
C PHE A 150 -4.73 5.37 24.05
N ALA A 151 -3.57 6.02 24.04
CA ALA A 151 -2.90 6.43 22.81
C ALA A 151 -2.54 5.22 21.92
N MET A 152 -2.10 4.11 22.52
CA MET A 152 -1.81 2.85 21.81
C MET A 152 -3.08 2.26 21.19
N ILE A 153 -4.17 2.15 21.96
CA ILE A 153 -5.46 1.62 21.47
C ILE A 153 -5.97 2.48 20.31
N PHE A 154 -5.92 3.80 20.46
CA PHE A 154 -6.34 4.73 19.41
C PHE A 154 -5.46 4.58 18.15
N ALA A 155 -4.13 4.56 18.29
CA ALA A 155 -3.22 4.38 17.17
C ALA A 155 -3.44 3.03 16.45
N TRP A 156 -3.70 1.96 17.20
CA TRP A 156 -4.06 0.65 16.63
C TRP A 156 -5.39 0.69 15.90
N LEU A 157 -6.43 1.28 16.49
CA LEU A 157 -7.76 1.41 15.91
C LEU A 157 -7.72 2.21 14.60
N VAL A 158 -7.06 3.36 14.60
CA VAL A 158 -6.90 4.20 13.40
C VAL A 158 -6.15 3.45 12.31
N GLY A 159 -5.08 2.73 12.65
CA GLY A 159 -4.34 1.92 11.69
C GLY A 159 -5.20 0.81 11.07
N ARG A 160 -6.02 0.13 11.88
CA ARG A 160 -6.98 -0.88 11.40
C ARG A 160 -8.07 -0.28 10.52
N LEU A 161 -8.64 0.85 10.92
CA LEU A 161 -9.68 1.53 10.15
C LEU A 161 -9.13 1.98 8.79
N GLN A 162 -7.92 2.53 8.75
CA GLN A 162 -7.25 2.90 7.50
C GLN A 162 -7.02 1.71 6.58
N GLN A 163 -6.58 0.56 7.13
CA GLN A 163 -6.41 -0.67 6.34
C GLN A 163 -7.73 -1.14 5.74
N GLU A 164 -8.80 -1.15 6.53
CA GLU A 164 -10.11 -1.59 6.06
C GLU A 164 -10.70 -0.61 5.03
N LEU A 165 -10.60 0.69 5.26
CA LEU A 165 -11.00 1.70 4.28
C LEU A 165 -10.22 1.57 2.97
N THR A 166 -8.91 1.31 3.05
CA THR A 166 -8.09 1.08 1.85
C THR A 166 -8.54 -0.18 1.14
N ARG A 167 -8.81 -1.27 1.87
CA ARG A 167 -9.32 -2.52 1.30
C ARG A 167 -10.67 -2.30 0.61
N LEU A 168 -11.63 -1.67 1.26
CA LEU A 168 -12.94 -1.36 0.68
C LEU A 168 -12.83 -0.43 -0.54
N ALA A 169 -11.89 0.51 -0.53
CA ALA A 169 -11.65 1.40 -1.65
C ALA A 169 -10.99 0.69 -2.84
N THR A 170 -10.16 -0.34 -2.61
CA THR A 170 -9.31 -0.96 -3.65
C THR A 170 -9.76 -2.34 -4.11
N THR A 171 -10.60 -3.03 -3.34
CA THR A 171 -11.04 -4.40 -3.63
C THR A 171 -12.55 -4.50 -3.84
N ASP A 172 -12.97 -5.48 -4.62
CA ASP A 172 -14.37 -5.87 -4.77
C ASP A 172 -14.81 -6.67 -3.53
N PRO A 173 -15.86 -6.25 -2.81
CA PRO A 173 -16.25 -6.90 -1.54
C PRO A 173 -16.75 -8.34 -1.72
N LEU A 174 -17.25 -8.70 -2.91
CA LEU A 174 -17.78 -10.03 -3.18
C LEU A 174 -16.68 -11.06 -3.47
N THR A 175 -15.72 -10.70 -4.31
CA THR A 175 -14.67 -11.61 -4.83
C THR A 175 -13.32 -11.41 -4.16
N GLY A 176 -13.08 -10.25 -3.55
CA GLY A 176 -11.78 -9.86 -3.01
C GLY A 176 -10.73 -9.55 -4.09
N CYS A 177 -11.10 -9.52 -5.36
CA CYS A 177 -10.26 -9.02 -6.47
C CYS A 177 -10.01 -7.52 -6.32
N LEU A 178 -9.03 -6.99 -7.04
CA LEU A 178 -8.91 -5.54 -7.20
C LEU A 178 -10.16 -5.01 -7.92
N ASN A 179 -10.62 -3.82 -7.53
CA ASN A 179 -11.76 -3.19 -8.17
C ASN A 179 -11.32 -2.22 -9.28
N ARG A 180 -12.31 -1.69 -10.01
CA ARG A 180 -12.10 -0.75 -11.12
C ARG A 180 -11.30 0.51 -10.73
N SER A 181 -11.32 0.93 -9.46
CA SER A 181 -10.65 2.16 -9.01
C SER A 181 -9.13 2.11 -9.16
N GLN A 182 -8.53 0.91 -9.14
CA GLN A 182 -7.08 0.71 -9.22
C GLN A 182 -6.55 0.57 -10.65
N LEU A 183 -7.44 0.44 -11.65
CA LEU A 183 -7.05 0.14 -13.04
C LEU A 183 -6.07 1.17 -13.61
N ALA A 184 -6.45 2.45 -13.57
CA ALA A 184 -5.68 3.51 -14.21
C ALA A 184 -4.26 3.58 -13.62
N ASP A 185 -4.11 3.51 -12.30
CA ASP A 185 -2.81 3.59 -11.64
C ASP A 185 -1.92 2.41 -12.02
N ILE A 186 -2.48 1.19 -11.97
CA ILE A 186 -1.74 -0.03 -12.29
C ILE A 186 -1.34 -0.07 -13.76
N LEU A 187 -2.25 0.20 -14.69
CA LEU A 187 -1.94 0.17 -16.12
C LEU A 187 -0.92 1.26 -16.49
N ASN A 188 -1.06 2.47 -15.93
CA ASN A 188 -0.06 3.54 -16.13
C ASN A 188 1.31 3.14 -15.56
N SER A 189 1.36 2.42 -14.44
CA SER A 189 2.63 1.94 -13.89
C SER A 189 3.34 0.98 -14.86
N GLN A 190 2.60 0.07 -15.50
CA GLN A 190 3.15 -0.86 -16.49
C GLN A 190 3.60 -0.14 -17.77
N ILE A 191 2.82 0.83 -18.25
CA ILE A 191 3.20 1.69 -19.39
C ILE A 191 4.51 2.43 -19.09
N GLN A 192 4.65 2.99 -17.90
CA GLN A 192 5.89 3.67 -17.51
C GLN A 192 7.10 2.72 -17.42
N LEU A 193 6.89 1.45 -17.08
CA LEU A 193 7.95 0.43 -17.10
C LEU A 193 8.33 0.06 -18.53
N ARG A 194 7.33 -0.04 -19.43
CA ARG A 194 7.55 -0.24 -20.87
C ARG A 194 8.34 0.90 -21.48
N GLU A 195 7.97 2.16 -21.20
CA GLU A 195 8.66 3.33 -21.76
C GLU A 195 10.10 3.50 -21.26
N ARG A 196 10.35 3.22 -19.98
CA ARG A 196 11.67 3.45 -19.37
C ARG A 196 12.64 2.29 -19.52
N TYR A 197 12.13 1.06 -19.51
CA TYR A 197 12.95 -0.14 -19.38
C TYR A 197 12.61 -1.22 -20.42
N GLU A 198 11.76 -0.90 -21.40
CA GLU A 198 11.27 -1.83 -22.43
C GLU A 198 10.57 -3.08 -21.88
N ARG A 199 10.21 -3.09 -20.59
CA ARG A 199 9.52 -4.20 -19.93
C ARG A 199 8.12 -4.35 -20.51
N VAL A 200 7.89 -5.49 -21.16
CA VAL A 200 6.59 -5.85 -21.73
C VAL A 200 5.58 -6.11 -20.62
N SER A 201 4.30 -5.86 -20.91
CA SER A 201 3.20 -6.32 -20.08
C SER A 201 2.01 -6.60 -20.97
N SER A 202 1.21 -7.59 -20.61
CA SER A 202 -0.03 -7.91 -21.30
C SER A 202 -1.19 -7.84 -20.33
N LEU A 203 -2.37 -7.56 -20.85
CA LEU A 203 -3.60 -7.67 -20.09
C LEU A 203 -4.52 -8.69 -20.75
N VAL A 204 -5.27 -9.41 -19.94
CA VAL A 204 -6.28 -10.38 -20.35
C VAL A 204 -7.63 -9.91 -19.82
N LEU A 205 -8.59 -9.61 -20.70
CA LEU A 205 -9.98 -9.39 -20.29
C LEU A 205 -10.74 -10.69 -20.40
N ILE A 206 -11.62 -10.95 -19.44
CA ILE A 206 -12.39 -12.19 -19.34
C ILE A 206 -13.83 -11.81 -19.00
N ASP A 207 -14.78 -12.36 -19.74
CA ASP A 207 -16.21 -12.16 -19.49
C ASP A 207 -16.93 -13.50 -19.49
N LEU A 208 -17.77 -13.70 -18.47
CA LEU A 208 -18.51 -14.94 -18.28
C LEU A 208 -19.68 -15.02 -19.27
N ASP A 209 -19.65 -16.04 -20.13
CA ASP A 209 -20.66 -16.18 -21.17
C ASP A 209 -22.03 -16.50 -20.57
N TYR A 210 -23.04 -15.73 -20.96
CA TYR A 210 -24.44 -15.94 -20.54
C TYR A 210 -24.65 -15.92 -19.01
N PHE A 211 -23.83 -15.18 -18.26
CA PHE A 211 -23.94 -15.13 -16.79
C PHE A 211 -25.30 -14.62 -16.30
N LYS A 212 -25.94 -13.71 -17.05
CA LYS A 212 -27.33 -13.29 -16.75
C LYS A 212 -28.30 -14.46 -16.67
N THR A 213 -28.19 -15.45 -17.56
CA THR A 213 -29.03 -16.67 -17.53
C THR A 213 -28.84 -17.45 -16.23
N ILE A 214 -27.65 -17.39 -15.62
CA ILE A 214 -27.39 -18.01 -14.32
C ILE A 214 -28.18 -17.31 -13.22
N ASN A 215 -28.14 -15.98 -13.19
CA ASN A 215 -28.92 -15.20 -12.24
C ASN A 215 -30.42 -15.41 -12.41
N ASP A 216 -30.89 -15.44 -13.66
CA ASP A 216 -32.32 -15.60 -13.97
C ASP A 216 -32.85 -16.98 -13.57
N ARG A 217 -32.03 -18.05 -13.70
CA ARG A 217 -32.46 -19.43 -13.41
C ARG A 217 -32.18 -19.90 -11.98
N TRP A 218 -31.08 -19.48 -11.36
CA TRP A 218 -30.67 -19.96 -10.03
C TRP A 218 -30.62 -18.85 -8.96
N GLY A 219 -30.97 -17.62 -9.34
CA GLY A 219 -30.98 -16.46 -8.46
C GLY A 219 -29.60 -15.82 -8.26
N HIS A 220 -29.60 -14.57 -7.82
CA HIS A 220 -28.36 -13.79 -7.62
C HIS A 220 -27.38 -14.41 -6.62
N LEU A 221 -27.87 -15.07 -5.56
CA LEU A 221 -27.00 -15.76 -4.60
C LEU A 221 -26.22 -16.92 -5.22
N ALA A 222 -26.75 -17.57 -6.27
CA ALA A 222 -26.00 -18.56 -7.03
C ALA A 222 -24.96 -17.89 -7.92
N GLY A 223 -25.32 -16.81 -8.62
CA GLY A 223 -24.37 -16.00 -9.39
C GLY A 223 -23.19 -15.49 -8.56
N ASP A 224 -23.46 -15.00 -7.35
CA ASP A 224 -22.44 -14.56 -6.40
C ASP A 224 -21.46 -15.69 -6.02
N ARG A 225 -21.98 -16.90 -5.80
CA ARG A 225 -21.14 -18.07 -5.53
C ARG A 225 -20.32 -18.48 -6.74
N VAL A 226 -20.89 -18.38 -7.95
CA VAL A 226 -20.17 -18.62 -9.21
C VAL A 226 -19.00 -17.63 -9.35
N LEU A 227 -19.22 -16.34 -9.10
CA LEU A 227 -18.16 -15.31 -9.17
C LEU A 227 -17.04 -15.52 -8.14
N LYS A 228 -17.38 -15.97 -6.93
CA LYS A 228 -16.39 -16.33 -5.90
C LYS A 228 -15.55 -17.53 -6.33
N GLU A 229 -16.18 -18.60 -6.78
CA GLU A 229 -15.49 -19.80 -7.26
C GLU A 229 -14.64 -19.51 -8.50
N MET A 230 -15.15 -18.69 -9.41
CA MET A 230 -14.44 -18.21 -10.59
C MET A 230 -13.12 -17.52 -10.19
N THR A 231 -13.19 -16.64 -9.19
CA THR A 231 -12.00 -15.96 -8.66
C THR A 231 -10.98 -16.94 -8.09
N ILE A 232 -11.42 -17.98 -7.37
CA ILE A 232 -10.54 -19.03 -6.83
C ILE A 232 -9.85 -19.79 -7.96
N ARG A 233 -10.59 -20.17 -9.01
CA ARG A 233 -10.05 -20.89 -10.17
C ARG A 233 -9.02 -20.07 -10.93
N LEU A 234 -9.29 -18.79 -11.16
CA LEU A 234 -8.35 -17.86 -11.78
C LEU A 234 -7.07 -17.75 -10.93
N ARG A 235 -7.18 -17.43 -9.64
CA ARG A 235 -6.01 -17.24 -8.75
C ARG A 235 -5.09 -18.45 -8.68
N LYS A 236 -5.61 -19.68 -8.76
CA LYS A 236 -4.79 -20.91 -8.76
C LYS A 236 -3.85 -21.03 -9.95
N ARG A 237 -4.10 -20.28 -11.03
CA ARG A 237 -3.27 -20.26 -12.25
C ARG A 237 -2.39 -19.02 -12.36
N LEU A 238 -2.66 -18.00 -11.55
CA LEU A 238 -1.95 -16.74 -11.57
C LEU A 238 -0.74 -16.76 -10.62
N ARG A 239 0.30 -16.03 -10.99
CA ARG A 239 1.49 -15.79 -10.16
C ARG A 239 1.20 -14.69 -9.14
N GLU A 240 2.05 -14.56 -8.13
CA GLU A 240 1.93 -13.48 -7.13
C GLU A 240 2.07 -12.08 -7.76
N SER A 241 2.85 -11.96 -8.83
CA SER A 241 3.01 -10.72 -9.59
C SER A 241 1.78 -10.33 -10.41
N ASP A 242 0.90 -11.29 -10.71
CA ASP A 242 -0.23 -11.07 -11.60
C ASP A 242 -1.38 -10.44 -10.82
N GLN A 243 -2.03 -9.45 -11.42
CA GLN A 243 -3.05 -8.67 -10.73
C GLN A 243 -4.42 -8.97 -11.31
N LEU A 244 -5.28 -9.56 -10.49
CA LEU A 244 -6.65 -9.92 -10.85
C LEU A 244 -7.64 -8.85 -10.39
N PHE A 245 -8.42 -8.35 -11.33
CA PHE A 245 -9.46 -7.35 -11.15
C PHE A 245 -10.83 -7.93 -11.45
N ARG A 246 -11.84 -7.38 -10.78
CA ARG A 246 -13.23 -7.42 -11.22
C ARG A 246 -13.63 -6.01 -11.63
N ILE A 247 -13.86 -5.81 -12.93
CA ILE A 247 -14.07 -4.48 -13.51
C ILE A 247 -15.55 -4.15 -13.73
N GLY A 248 -16.39 -5.19 -13.79
CA GLY A 248 -17.83 -5.13 -13.98
C GLY A 248 -18.57 -6.24 -13.22
N GLY A 249 -19.84 -6.45 -13.57
CA GLY A 249 -20.69 -7.47 -12.91
C GLY A 249 -20.14 -8.89 -13.09
N GLU A 250 -19.78 -9.24 -14.32
CA GLU A 250 -19.28 -10.56 -14.75
C GLU A 250 -17.94 -10.49 -15.49
N GLU A 251 -17.31 -9.31 -15.46
CA GLU A 251 -16.08 -8.99 -16.18
C GLU A 251 -14.88 -8.97 -15.24
N PHE A 252 -13.85 -9.71 -15.61
CA PHE A 252 -12.58 -9.80 -14.94
C PHE A 252 -11.46 -9.30 -15.86
N MET A 253 -10.39 -8.79 -15.24
CA MET A 253 -9.18 -8.42 -15.97
C MET A 253 -7.96 -8.94 -15.23
N VAL A 254 -6.98 -9.45 -15.95
CA VAL A 254 -5.69 -9.86 -15.41
C VAL A 254 -4.62 -8.98 -16.03
N VAL A 255 -3.82 -8.29 -15.21
CA VAL A 255 -2.59 -7.64 -15.66
C VAL A 255 -1.42 -8.59 -15.41
N LEU A 256 -0.63 -8.81 -16.45
CA LEU A 256 0.52 -9.73 -16.48
C LEU A 256 1.80 -8.91 -16.70
N PRO A 257 2.49 -8.50 -15.62
CA PRO A 257 3.79 -7.87 -15.73
C PRO A 257 4.80 -8.79 -16.44
N GLU A 258 5.73 -8.20 -17.18
CA GLU A 258 6.85 -8.91 -17.82
C GLU A 258 6.43 -10.09 -18.71
N THR A 259 5.23 -10.01 -19.30
CA THR A 259 4.62 -11.08 -20.09
C THR A 259 4.27 -10.59 -21.49
N ARG A 260 4.77 -11.29 -22.51
CA ARG A 260 4.46 -11.01 -23.93
C ARG A 260 3.10 -11.58 -24.31
N GLN A 261 2.52 -11.06 -25.40
CA GLN A 261 1.20 -11.45 -25.90
C GLN A 261 1.06 -12.95 -26.10
N LYS A 262 2.10 -13.63 -26.63
CA LYS A 262 2.09 -15.08 -26.87
C LYS A 262 1.96 -15.89 -25.58
N ASP A 263 2.67 -15.49 -24.53
CA ASP A 263 2.64 -16.18 -23.24
C ASP A 263 1.32 -15.87 -22.50
N ALA A 264 0.84 -14.63 -22.63
CA ALA A 264 -0.46 -14.21 -22.12
C ALA A 264 -1.62 -14.94 -22.81
N ASP A 265 -1.54 -15.18 -24.12
CA ASP A 265 -2.49 -15.99 -24.89
C ASP A 265 -2.52 -17.44 -24.42
N THR A 266 -1.35 -18.03 -24.19
CA THR A 266 -1.24 -19.38 -23.62
C THR A 266 -1.91 -19.45 -22.24
N LEU A 267 -1.64 -18.47 -21.37
CA LEU A 267 -2.28 -18.38 -20.06
C LEU A 267 -3.79 -18.19 -20.19
N ALA A 268 -4.27 -17.30 -21.06
CA ALA A 268 -5.70 -17.06 -21.27
C ALA A 268 -6.44 -18.37 -21.63
N HIS A 269 -5.91 -19.16 -22.56
CA HIS A 269 -6.48 -20.47 -22.89
C HIS A 269 -6.50 -21.44 -21.68
N GLN A 270 -5.46 -21.43 -20.86
CA GLN A 270 -5.42 -22.23 -19.63
C GLN A 270 -6.48 -21.75 -18.61
N LEU A 271 -6.71 -20.44 -18.52
CA LEU A 271 -7.77 -19.88 -17.68
C LEU A 271 -9.15 -20.34 -18.17
N LEU A 272 -9.47 -20.20 -19.47
CA LEU A 272 -10.74 -20.68 -20.04
C LEU A 272 -10.94 -22.18 -19.79
N THR A 273 -9.90 -22.97 -20.00
CA THR A 273 -9.94 -24.42 -19.73
C THR A 273 -10.21 -24.69 -18.25
N SER A 274 -9.59 -23.94 -17.34
CA SER A 274 -9.83 -24.08 -15.89
C SER A 274 -11.24 -23.68 -15.47
N ILE A 275 -11.88 -22.76 -16.19
CA ILE A 275 -13.27 -22.33 -15.95
C ILE A 275 -14.22 -23.47 -16.31
N SER A 276 -14.06 -24.04 -17.50
CA SER A 276 -14.96 -25.08 -18.03
C SER A 276 -14.65 -26.50 -17.54
N ALA A 277 -13.47 -26.75 -16.95
CA ALA A 277 -13.02 -28.08 -16.54
C ALA A 277 -13.92 -28.80 -15.53
N ARG A 278 -14.64 -28.05 -14.69
CA ARG A 278 -15.57 -28.61 -13.69
C ARG A 278 -16.83 -27.76 -13.60
N PRO A 279 -18.01 -28.34 -13.38
CA PRO A 279 -19.20 -27.56 -13.06
C PRO A 279 -18.95 -26.61 -11.88
N PHE A 280 -19.61 -25.46 -11.90
CA PHE A 280 -19.82 -24.61 -10.74
C PHE A 280 -21.05 -25.11 -10.00
N LEU A 281 -21.10 -24.98 -8.67
CA LEU A 281 -22.29 -25.31 -7.87
C LEU A 281 -22.99 -26.61 -8.30
N ASP A 282 -22.36 -27.75 -8.06
CA ASP A 282 -22.78 -29.13 -8.37
C ASP A 282 -23.19 -29.45 -9.84
N ASP A 283 -23.72 -28.51 -10.64
CA ASP A 283 -24.27 -28.75 -11.99
C ASP A 283 -24.22 -27.56 -12.97
N ILE A 284 -23.79 -26.36 -12.56
CA ILE A 284 -23.77 -25.18 -13.45
C ILE A 284 -22.55 -25.23 -14.36
N LYS A 285 -22.77 -25.50 -15.65
CA LYS A 285 -21.72 -25.39 -16.68
C LYS A 285 -21.66 -23.94 -17.19
N LEU A 286 -20.45 -23.39 -17.22
CA LEU A 286 -20.19 -22.02 -17.62
C LEU A 286 -18.90 -21.96 -18.45
N THR A 287 -18.91 -21.13 -19.49
CA THR A 287 -17.75 -20.76 -20.28
C THR A 287 -17.44 -19.28 -20.10
N ALA A 288 -16.30 -18.86 -20.61
CA ALA A 288 -15.95 -17.45 -20.65
C ALA A 288 -15.31 -17.14 -22.00
N SER A 289 -15.48 -15.92 -22.46
CA SER A 289 -14.73 -15.36 -23.58
C SER A 289 -13.59 -14.51 -23.03
N ALA A 290 -12.44 -14.49 -23.70
CA ALA A 290 -11.33 -13.65 -23.30
C ALA A 290 -10.67 -12.92 -24.47
N SER A 291 -9.94 -11.87 -24.13
CA SER A 291 -9.04 -11.19 -25.06
C SER A 291 -7.69 -10.94 -24.43
N VAL A 292 -6.68 -10.73 -25.27
CA VAL A 292 -5.30 -10.48 -24.85
C VAL A 292 -4.74 -9.30 -25.60
N ALA A 293 -4.20 -8.31 -24.88
CA ALA A 293 -3.52 -7.17 -25.46
C ALA A 293 -2.18 -6.91 -24.76
N GLU A 294 -1.08 -6.93 -25.51
CA GLU A 294 0.22 -6.43 -25.04
C GLU A 294 0.26 -4.90 -25.15
N VAL A 295 0.91 -4.25 -24.18
CA VAL A 295 1.15 -2.81 -24.18
C VAL A 295 2.17 -2.44 -25.27
N CYS A 296 1.81 -1.50 -26.13
CA CYS A 296 2.73 -0.95 -27.13
C CYS A 296 3.33 0.39 -26.66
N ARG A 297 4.48 0.74 -27.22
CA ARG A 297 5.13 2.02 -26.92
C ARG A 297 4.27 3.20 -27.38
N GLY A 298 4.22 4.26 -26.58
CA GLY A 298 3.42 5.46 -26.82
C GLY A 298 1.93 5.31 -26.53
N GLU A 299 1.47 4.14 -26.05
CA GLU A 299 0.07 3.93 -25.70
C GLU A 299 -0.28 4.56 -24.34
N THR A 300 -1.49 5.11 -24.27
CA THR A 300 -2.12 5.46 -22.99
C THR A 300 -2.89 4.25 -22.47
N TRP A 301 -3.14 4.23 -21.15
CA TRP A 301 -3.88 3.13 -20.53
C TRP A 301 -5.28 2.92 -21.13
N SER A 302 -5.94 4.00 -21.56
CA SER A 302 -7.28 3.94 -22.17
C SER A 302 -7.24 3.32 -23.56
N VAL A 303 -6.22 3.63 -24.37
CA VAL A 303 -6.02 3.02 -25.70
C VAL A 303 -5.70 1.53 -25.56
N TRP A 304 -4.82 1.17 -24.61
CA TRP A 304 -4.47 -0.23 -24.36
C TRP A 304 -5.67 -1.06 -23.90
N LEU A 305 -6.48 -0.52 -22.97
CA LEU A 305 -7.70 -1.19 -22.51
C LEU A 305 -8.74 -1.32 -23.64
N ASN A 306 -8.95 -0.26 -24.42
CA ASN A 306 -9.92 -0.27 -25.52
C ASN A 306 -9.60 -1.34 -26.58
N ARG A 307 -8.32 -1.52 -26.95
CA ARG A 307 -7.86 -2.61 -27.81
C ARG A 307 -8.28 -3.98 -27.30
N ALA A 308 -8.16 -4.21 -26.00
CA ALA A 308 -8.56 -5.46 -25.39
C ALA A 308 -10.09 -5.61 -25.38
N ASP A 309 -10.84 -4.56 -25.08
CA ASP A 309 -12.32 -4.57 -25.11
C ASP A 309 -12.84 -4.91 -26.51
N GLN A 310 -12.25 -4.32 -27.56
CA GLN A 310 -12.61 -4.61 -28.94
C GLN A 310 -12.33 -6.07 -29.31
N ALA A 311 -11.19 -6.61 -28.91
CA ALA A 311 -10.87 -8.02 -29.11
C ALA A 311 -11.81 -8.96 -28.33
N LEU A 312 -12.26 -8.56 -27.13
CA LEU A 312 -13.23 -9.33 -26.35
C LEU A 312 -14.61 -9.32 -27.01
N TYR A 313 -15.02 -8.17 -27.55
CA TYR A 313 -16.23 -8.05 -28.36
C TYR A 313 -16.17 -9.02 -29.56
N ASP A 314 -15.05 -9.07 -30.26
CA ASP A 314 -14.85 -9.99 -31.39
C ASP A 314 -14.93 -11.46 -30.96
N ALA A 315 -14.39 -11.81 -29.78
CA ALA A 315 -14.50 -13.17 -29.21
C ALA A 315 -15.97 -13.55 -28.96
N LYS A 316 -16.77 -12.61 -28.44
CA LYS A 316 -18.21 -12.81 -28.23
C LYS A 316 -18.98 -12.93 -29.55
N ALA A 317 -18.64 -12.10 -30.54
CA ALA A 317 -19.29 -12.09 -31.86
C ALA A 317 -18.99 -13.37 -32.66
N LYS A 318 -17.78 -13.93 -32.53
CA LYS A 318 -17.35 -15.16 -33.19
C LYS A 318 -17.82 -16.46 -32.52
N GLY A 319 -18.79 -16.39 -31.60
CA GLY A 319 -19.40 -17.57 -30.98
C GLY A 319 -18.99 -17.87 -29.53
N ARG A 320 -18.29 -16.95 -28.85
CA ARG A 320 -17.89 -17.06 -27.43
C ARG A 320 -16.93 -18.23 -27.13
N ASN A 321 -16.64 -18.47 -25.85
CA ASN A 321 -15.77 -19.56 -25.37
C ASN A 321 -14.41 -19.65 -26.11
N GLN A 322 -13.79 -18.50 -26.36
CA GLN A 322 -12.54 -18.41 -27.10
C GLN A 322 -11.71 -17.22 -26.65
N VAL A 323 -10.45 -17.22 -27.06
CA VAL A 323 -9.50 -16.13 -26.85
C VAL A 323 -9.27 -15.40 -28.17
N VAL A 324 -9.30 -14.07 -28.15
CA VAL A 324 -8.91 -13.24 -29.30
C VAL A 324 -7.79 -12.28 -28.92
N ASN A 325 -6.71 -12.32 -29.70
CA ASN A 325 -5.58 -11.40 -29.54
C ASN A 325 -5.89 -10.05 -30.20
N ALA A 326 -5.71 -8.95 -29.47
CA ALA A 326 -5.80 -7.60 -30.02
C ALA A 326 -4.65 -7.36 -31.03
N ALA A 327 -5.00 -6.84 -32.20
CA ALA A 327 -4.02 -6.49 -33.24
C ALA A 327 -3.10 -5.38 -32.74
N ARG A 328 -1.77 -5.50 -32.89
CA ARG A 328 -0.82 -4.44 -32.52
C ARG A 328 -0.97 -3.20 -33.42
N PRO A 329 -0.75 -1.97 -32.92
CA PRO A 329 -0.75 -0.79 -33.77
C PRO A 329 0.41 -0.91 -34.77
N SER A 330 0.15 -0.58 -36.04
CA SER A 330 1.07 -0.77 -37.17
C SER A 330 2.38 0.05 -37.13
N ASN A 331 2.59 0.88 -36.11
CA ASN A 331 3.76 1.76 -35.98
C ASN A 331 4.89 1.21 -35.10
N GLU A 332 4.83 -0.04 -34.64
CA GLU A 332 5.95 -0.68 -33.93
C GLU A 332 6.89 -1.36 -34.95
N PRO A 333 8.19 -1.03 -35.02
CA PRO A 333 9.12 -1.77 -35.87
C PRO A 333 9.13 -3.23 -35.41
N ALA A 334 8.85 -4.15 -36.33
CA ALA A 334 8.86 -5.58 -36.06
C ALA A 334 10.21 -5.96 -35.43
N HIS A 335 10.20 -6.38 -34.16
CA HIS A 335 11.37 -6.98 -33.55
C HIS A 335 11.68 -8.26 -34.31
N THR A 336 12.70 -8.18 -35.17
CA THR A 336 13.34 -9.32 -35.82
C THR A 336 13.62 -10.40 -34.77
N ALA A 337 13.08 -11.60 -35.00
CA ALA A 337 13.48 -12.79 -34.28
C ALA A 337 15.01 -12.88 -34.27
N GLY A 338 15.60 -13.11 -33.09
CA GLY A 338 17.04 -13.29 -32.93
C GLY A 338 17.56 -14.40 -33.85
N PRO A 339 18.83 -14.32 -34.30
CA PRO A 339 19.36 -15.25 -35.28
C PRO A 339 19.30 -16.68 -34.75
N SER A 340 18.64 -17.55 -35.51
CA SER A 340 18.76 -18.99 -35.38
C SER A 340 20.23 -19.38 -35.56
N THR A 341 20.82 -19.92 -34.50
CA THR A 341 22.12 -20.60 -34.54
C THR A 341 22.07 -21.70 -35.61
N PRO A 342 23.01 -21.76 -36.58
CA PRO A 342 23.10 -22.90 -37.48
C PRO A 342 23.61 -24.11 -36.68
N ALA A 343 23.00 -25.26 -36.90
CA ALA A 343 23.50 -26.54 -36.43
C ALA A 343 24.91 -26.79 -36.98
N SER A 344 25.85 -27.05 -36.08
CA SER A 344 27.17 -27.55 -36.44
C SER A 344 27.06 -29.02 -36.84
N ASP A 345 27.11 -29.28 -38.15
CA ASP A 345 27.51 -30.58 -38.68
C ASP A 345 28.98 -30.84 -38.32
N THR A 346 29.21 -31.84 -37.49
CA THR A 346 30.52 -32.52 -37.41
C THR A 346 30.33 -33.97 -37.80
N SER A 347 30.44 -34.21 -39.10
CA SER A 347 30.81 -35.51 -39.67
C SER A 347 32.30 -35.74 -39.48
N ALA A 348 32.64 -36.97 -39.09
CA ALA A 348 33.98 -37.51 -38.95
C ALA A 348 34.83 -37.42 -40.24
N ALA A 349 36.15 -37.27 -40.08
CA ALA A 349 37.18 -37.98 -40.86
C ALA A 349 38.61 -37.68 -40.31
N ILE A 350 39.33 -38.78 -40.08
CA ILE A 350 40.78 -38.98 -39.83
C ILE A 350 41.27 -38.73 -38.40
#